data_AF-A0A9D6KZK2-F1
#
_entry.id   AF-A0A9D6KZK2-F1
#
_cell.length_a   1.000
_cell.length_b   1.000
_cell.length_c   1.000
_cell.angle_alpha   90.00
_cell.angle_beta   90.00
_cell.angle_gamma   90.00
#
_symmetry.space_group_name_H-M   'P 1'
#
loop_
_entity.id
_entity.type
_entity.pdbx_description
1 polymer ?
#
loop_
_entity_poly.entity_id
_entity_poly.type
_entity_poly.pdbx_seq_one_letter_code
_entity_poly.pdbx_strand_id
1 'polypeptide(L)'
;MRLNTFIAALLMLAASAPPALSQQTYAQTRAVSLYGQLSDASTCEAALPTARQFWPSTEFQQQLSSEDQSNFLAAVVGCAMSLQDAEAAIAAATAAHDLNATWADKVRLILGMSSDNDALTVQAFFDLAQTSPKDFAALESFNAWGAIRAAENISGGSDIALQMHNLLVSAHYTPNDASFDDFFRLDHARLLLLHNQVAQARARLDGVVDPQAILTIRINKIYDPLRSDSAFERHLDVESVANESIARARRAVADHPRQLSAVVGLARALRDVGRSREALDVIERVLPAARAEQAAQSFDDLEEQLQWLLNEKADLLYDLGRNDEARSIYLESVSANGGGGSNANQAVEFAGLLNAEGRATDALQVLQTLLPHLNSYGELLRQSERACAAEQLHDPATQNAALAILRAHEMDNPGALAHALLCMNDIDGAAALMIRRLANPVERERAILALQPFRHLETRHLPLEAVELQRLAQVRARPDVQAALSAVGRIEQSPLYGN
;
A
#
# COMPACT_ATOMS: atom_id res chain seq x y z
N MET A 1 12.16 -6.87 4.77
CA MET A 1 12.73 -8.05 4.08
C MET A 1 13.00 -7.82 2.57
N ARG A 2 12.15 -7.09 1.83
CA ARG A 2 12.25 -6.97 0.35
C ARG A 2 13.37 -6.07 -0.20
N LEU A 3 13.81 -5.03 0.54
CA LEU A 3 14.94 -4.19 0.11
C LEU A 3 16.24 -5.00 0.06
N ASN A 4 16.46 -5.88 1.05
CA ASN A 4 17.65 -6.75 1.10
C ASN A 4 17.62 -7.84 0.02
N THR A 5 16.45 -8.39 -0.33
CA THR A 5 16.33 -9.32 -1.48
C THR A 5 16.49 -8.59 -2.82
N PHE A 6 16.06 -7.32 -2.93
CA PHE A 6 16.27 -6.51 -4.13
C PHE A 6 17.74 -6.10 -4.31
N ILE A 7 18.41 -5.68 -3.22
CA ILE A 7 19.86 -5.42 -3.18
C ILE A 7 20.64 -6.71 -3.52
N ALA A 8 20.24 -7.86 -2.96
CA ALA A 8 20.86 -9.15 -3.29
C ALA A 8 20.65 -9.57 -4.75
N ALA A 9 19.48 -9.29 -5.34
CA ALA A 9 19.20 -9.57 -6.76
C ALA A 9 19.99 -8.65 -7.72
N LEU A 10 20.13 -7.36 -7.38
CA LEU A 10 20.99 -6.40 -8.09
C LEU A 10 22.47 -6.81 -8.03
N LEU A 11 22.93 -7.31 -6.88
CA LEU A 11 24.29 -7.84 -6.71
C LEU A 11 24.50 -9.17 -7.44
N MET A 12 23.46 -10.01 -7.61
CA MET A 12 23.54 -11.28 -8.34
C MET A 12 23.52 -11.14 -9.86
N LEU A 13 22.92 -10.07 -10.42
CA LEU A 13 22.98 -9.75 -11.85
C LEU A 13 24.40 -9.46 -12.35
N ALA A 14 25.34 -9.18 -11.43
CA ALA A 14 26.71 -8.78 -11.72
C ALA A 14 27.75 -9.94 -11.66
N ALA A 15 27.30 -11.19 -11.58
CA ALA A 15 28.18 -12.36 -11.51
C ALA A 15 28.55 -12.92 -12.91
N SER A 16 29.14 -12.10 -13.79
CA SER A 16 29.85 -12.61 -14.97
C SER A 16 31.36 -12.71 -14.68
N ALA A 17 31.96 -13.86 -14.98
CA ALA A 17 33.37 -14.13 -14.76
C ALA A 17 34.26 -13.14 -15.53
N PRO A 18 35.42 -12.71 -14.97
CA PRO A 18 36.27 -11.73 -15.63
C PRO A 18 36.80 -12.28 -16.96
N PRO A 19 36.81 -11.49 -18.05
CA PRO A 19 37.38 -11.91 -19.32
C PRO A 19 38.91 -12.04 -19.21
N ALA A 20 39.47 -12.93 -20.03
CA ALA A 20 40.89 -13.25 -20.06
C ALA A 20 41.78 -12.03 -20.32
N LEU A 21 42.95 -12.03 -19.67
CA LEU A 21 43.99 -11.00 -19.62
C LEU A 21 44.41 -10.45 -21.01
N SER A 22 43.79 -9.36 -21.44
CA SER A 22 44.41 -8.34 -22.30
C SER A 22 44.51 -7.04 -21.50
N GLN A 23 45.63 -6.32 -21.59
CA GLN A 23 46.02 -5.13 -20.81
C GLN A 23 44.83 -4.33 -20.23
N GLN A 24 44.56 -4.50 -18.93
CA GLN A 24 43.50 -3.75 -18.26
C GLN A 24 43.87 -2.26 -18.25
N THR A 25 42.93 -1.41 -18.67
CA THR A 25 43.09 0.05 -18.60
C THR A 25 43.12 0.51 -17.15
N TYR A 26 43.69 1.68 -16.89
CA TYR A 26 43.66 2.30 -15.55
C TYR A 26 42.23 2.39 -15.00
N ALA A 27 41.26 2.73 -15.86
CA ALA A 27 39.85 2.78 -15.48
C ALA A 27 39.31 1.39 -15.10
N GLN A 28 39.66 0.32 -15.82
CA GLN A 28 39.22 -1.05 -15.49
C GLN A 28 39.75 -1.51 -14.13
N THR A 29 41.04 -1.30 -13.85
CA THR A 29 41.62 -1.66 -12.55
C THR A 29 40.98 -0.85 -11.40
N ARG A 30 40.76 0.45 -11.62
CA ARG A 30 40.10 1.31 -10.64
C ARG A 30 38.64 0.91 -10.42
N ALA A 31 37.89 0.60 -11.48
CA ALA A 31 36.50 0.16 -11.42
C ALA A 31 36.37 -1.16 -10.66
N VAL A 32 37.21 -2.17 -10.95
CA VAL A 32 37.18 -3.46 -10.25
C VAL A 32 37.49 -3.31 -8.75
N SER A 33 38.49 -2.49 -8.41
CA SER A 33 38.82 -2.23 -6.99
C SER A 33 37.68 -1.54 -6.25
N LEU A 34 37.08 -0.49 -6.84
CA LEU A 34 35.98 0.24 -6.23
C LEU A 34 34.71 -0.62 -6.18
N TYR A 35 34.43 -1.41 -7.21
CA TYR A 35 33.30 -2.33 -7.24
C TYR A 35 33.33 -3.32 -6.06
N GLY A 36 34.50 -3.93 -5.80
CA GLY A 36 34.68 -4.83 -4.67
C GLY A 36 34.42 -4.15 -3.32
N GLN A 37 34.84 -2.89 -3.16
CA GLN A 37 34.61 -2.12 -1.94
C GLN A 37 33.15 -1.69 -1.77
N LEU A 38 32.50 -1.27 -2.87
CA LEU A 38 31.07 -0.90 -2.87
C LEU A 38 30.17 -2.10 -2.56
N SER A 39 30.59 -3.30 -2.95
CA SER A 39 29.83 -4.54 -2.71
C SER A 39 30.02 -5.11 -1.30
N ASP A 40 30.98 -4.60 -0.52
CA ASP A 40 31.26 -5.03 0.85
C ASP A 40 30.73 -3.99 1.85
N ALA A 41 29.78 -4.41 2.69
CA ALA A 41 29.13 -3.57 3.70
C ALA A 41 30.13 -2.87 4.64
N SER A 42 31.29 -3.47 4.90
CA SER A 42 32.31 -2.89 5.79
C SER A 42 33.16 -1.79 5.13
N THR A 43 33.13 -1.67 3.80
CA THR A 43 33.97 -0.72 3.05
C THR A 43 33.19 0.22 2.13
N CYS A 44 31.90 -0.06 1.90
CA CYS A 44 31.01 0.73 1.05
C CYS A 44 30.96 2.21 1.45
N GLU A 45 30.82 2.53 2.74
CA GLU A 45 30.76 3.94 3.22
C GLU A 45 32.00 4.75 2.82
N ALA A 46 33.20 4.15 2.99
CA ALA A 46 34.45 4.81 2.63
C ALA A 46 34.67 4.92 1.11
N ALA A 47 34.13 3.96 0.34
CA ALA A 47 34.32 3.90 -1.11
C ALA A 47 33.36 4.83 -1.88
N LEU A 48 32.15 5.06 -1.37
CA LEU A 48 31.09 5.78 -2.07
C LEU A 48 31.49 7.20 -2.53
N PRO A 49 32.17 8.05 -1.73
CA PRO A 49 32.60 9.37 -2.18
C PRO A 49 33.56 9.31 -3.38
N THR A 50 34.45 8.32 -3.42
CA THR A 50 35.39 8.12 -4.54
C THR A 50 34.65 7.63 -5.78
N ALA A 51 33.67 6.74 -5.60
CA ALA A 51 32.84 6.25 -6.70
C ALA A 51 32.03 7.39 -7.35
N ARG A 52 31.46 8.31 -6.55
CA ARG A 52 30.71 9.49 -7.03
C ARG A 52 31.54 10.42 -7.92
N GLN A 53 32.84 10.49 -7.70
CA GLN A 53 33.74 11.28 -8.55
C GLN A 53 34.18 10.51 -9.79
N PHE A 54 34.23 9.18 -9.72
CA PHE A 54 34.79 8.34 -10.77
C PHE A 54 33.80 8.10 -11.92
N TRP A 55 32.55 7.74 -11.62
CA TRP A 55 31.59 7.37 -12.66
C TRP A 55 31.14 8.47 -13.65
N PRO A 56 31.23 9.81 -13.40
CA PRO A 56 30.92 10.81 -14.42
C PRO A 56 32.19 11.18 -15.20
N SER A 57 33.33 10.56 -14.89
CA SER A 57 34.62 10.88 -15.50
C SER A 57 34.68 10.41 -16.94
N THR A 58 35.46 11.12 -17.75
CA THR A 58 35.69 10.74 -19.15
C THR A 58 36.34 9.37 -19.25
N GLU A 59 37.23 9.04 -18.31
CA GLU A 59 37.91 7.75 -18.23
C GLU A 59 36.92 6.60 -18.01
N PHE A 60 35.95 6.77 -17.11
CA PHE A 60 34.91 5.78 -16.89
C PHE A 60 34.06 5.57 -18.15
N GLN A 61 33.60 6.67 -18.76
CA GLN A 61 32.71 6.62 -19.92
C GLN A 61 33.38 6.07 -21.19
N GLN A 62 34.67 6.36 -21.39
CA GLN A 62 35.39 5.99 -22.63
C GLN A 62 36.18 4.68 -22.53
N GLN A 63 36.62 4.27 -21.33
CA GLN A 63 37.51 3.12 -21.17
C GLN A 63 36.83 1.86 -20.61
N LEU A 64 35.57 1.96 -20.17
CA LEU A 64 34.76 0.81 -19.75
C LEU A 64 33.70 0.49 -20.79
N SER A 65 33.36 -0.80 -20.93
CA SER A 65 32.20 -1.21 -21.71
C SER A 65 30.90 -0.71 -21.06
N SER A 66 29.82 -0.57 -21.83
CA SER A 66 28.51 -0.19 -21.28
C SER A 66 28.01 -1.18 -20.21
N GLU A 67 28.35 -2.46 -20.36
CA GLU A 67 28.04 -3.51 -19.38
C GLU A 67 28.81 -3.29 -18.06
N ASP A 68 30.12 -3.05 -18.13
CA ASP A 68 30.94 -2.75 -16.95
C ASP A 68 30.50 -1.47 -16.25
N GLN A 69 30.14 -0.44 -17.02
CA GLN A 69 29.60 0.81 -16.48
C GLN A 69 28.28 0.55 -15.73
N SER A 70 27.34 -0.17 -16.36
CA SER A 70 26.06 -0.56 -15.76
C SER A 70 26.26 -1.37 -14.46
N ASN A 71 27.16 -2.35 -14.45
CA ASN A 71 27.42 -3.17 -13.26
C ASN A 71 28.04 -2.34 -12.13
N PHE A 72 28.96 -1.42 -12.46
CA PHE A 72 29.52 -0.48 -11.49
C PHE A 72 28.44 0.43 -10.88
N LEU A 73 27.56 0.98 -11.72
CA LEU A 73 26.43 1.80 -11.32
C LEU A 73 25.47 1.05 -10.38
N ALA A 74 25.19 -0.23 -10.66
CA ALA A 74 24.37 -1.07 -9.78
C ALA A 74 25.01 -1.25 -8.38
N ALA A 75 26.34 -1.42 -8.30
CA ALA A 75 27.04 -1.47 -7.02
C ALA A 75 26.99 -0.14 -6.25
N VAL A 76 27.06 1.00 -6.96
CA VAL A 76 26.85 2.33 -6.35
C VAL A 76 25.43 2.46 -5.79
N VAL A 77 24.41 2.05 -6.54
CA VAL A 77 23.02 2.03 -6.05
C VAL A 77 22.91 1.20 -4.77
N GLY A 78 23.38 -0.05 -4.79
CA GLY A 78 23.27 -0.95 -3.65
C GLY A 78 23.96 -0.40 -2.40
N CYS A 79 25.17 0.12 -2.57
CA CYS A 79 25.92 0.76 -1.50
C CYS A 79 25.18 2.00 -0.95
N ALA A 80 24.75 2.91 -1.83
CA ALA A 80 24.03 4.12 -1.43
C ALA A 80 22.70 3.81 -0.71
N MET A 81 21.94 2.83 -1.17
CA MET A 81 20.71 2.39 -0.51
C MET A 81 20.97 1.83 0.89
N SER A 82 22.05 1.07 1.08
CA SER A 82 22.44 0.54 2.40
C SER A 82 22.76 1.63 3.41
N LEU A 83 23.28 2.76 2.92
CA LEU A 83 23.62 3.95 3.70
C LEU A 83 22.47 4.98 3.77
N GLN A 84 21.30 4.66 3.20
CA GLN A 84 20.14 5.56 3.10
C GLN A 84 20.45 6.87 2.36
N ASP A 85 21.39 6.85 1.42
CA ASP A 85 21.74 8.00 0.59
C ASP A 85 20.94 7.97 -0.73
N ALA A 86 19.71 8.48 -0.65
CA ALA A 86 18.78 8.50 -1.78
C ALA A 86 19.31 9.32 -2.96
N GLU A 87 19.98 10.45 -2.71
CA GLU A 87 20.52 11.32 -3.76
C GLU A 87 21.53 10.56 -4.63
N ALA A 88 22.48 9.87 -4.02
CA ALA A 88 23.48 9.10 -4.76
C ALA A 88 22.89 7.88 -5.47
N ALA A 89 21.94 7.19 -4.83
CA ALA A 89 21.24 6.07 -5.45
C ALA A 89 20.46 6.52 -6.69
N ILE A 90 19.76 7.66 -6.61
CA ILE A 90 18.99 8.24 -7.74
C ILE A 90 19.92 8.69 -8.86
N ALA A 91 21.01 9.39 -8.54
CA ALA A 91 22.00 9.79 -9.53
C ALA A 91 22.57 8.57 -10.28
N ALA A 92 22.75 7.45 -9.57
CA ALA A 92 23.27 6.20 -10.11
C ALA A 92 22.32 5.52 -11.06
N ALA A 93 21.09 5.35 -10.60
CA ALA A 93 20.07 4.73 -11.41
C ALA A 93 19.76 5.60 -12.65
N THR A 94 19.86 6.92 -12.54
CA THR A 94 19.71 7.85 -13.68
C THR A 94 20.84 7.72 -14.69
N ALA A 95 22.09 7.70 -14.25
CA ALA A 95 23.23 7.47 -15.15
C ALA A 95 23.16 6.07 -15.80
N ALA A 96 22.63 5.07 -15.10
CA ALA A 96 22.39 3.75 -15.70
C ALA A 96 21.24 3.75 -16.73
N HIS A 97 20.19 4.55 -16.51
CA HIS A 97 19.13 4.76 -17.49
C HIS A 97 19.69 5.40 -18.77
N ASP A 98 20.57 6.41 -18.66
CA ASP A 98 21.21 7.05 -19.81
C ASP A 98 22.07 6.07 -20.64
N LEU A 99 22.53 4.98 -20.01
CA LEU A 99 23.25 3.87 -20.66
C LEU A 99 22.31 2.77 -21.21
N ASN A 100 21.00 2.93 -21.10
CA ASN A 100 19.97 1.93 -21.43
C ASN A 100 20.10 0.63 -20.62
N ALA A 101 20.54 0.71 -19.36
CA ALA A 101 20.57 -0.45 -18.49
C ALA A 101 19.13 -0.91 -18.17
N THR A 102 18.81 -2.17 -18.48
CA THR A 102 17.44 -2.72 -18.39
C THR A 102 16.84 -2.69 -16.98
N TRP A 103 17.69 -2.70 -15.94
CA TRP A 103 17.28 -2.64 -14.55
C TRP A 103 16.99 -1.21 -14.06
N ALA A 104 17.50 -0.19 -14.75
CA ALA A 104 17.59 1.18 -14.24
C ALA A 104 16.21 1.78 -13.94
N ASP A 105 15.25 1.65 -14.85
CA ASP A 105 13.95 2.32 -14.70
C ASP A 105 13.10 1.70 -13.58
N LYS A 106 13.18 0.37 -13.38
CA LYS A 106 12.53 -0.27 -12.24
C LYS A 106 13.15 0.20 -10.91
N VAL A 107 14.47 0.35 -10.86
CA VAL A 107 15.17 0.90 -9.68
C VAL A 107 14.83 2.37 -9.45
N ARG A 108 14.83 3.21 -10.50
CA ARG A 108 14.44 4.62 -10.43
C ARG A 108 13.02 4.77 -9.90
N LEU A 109 12.09 3.93 -10.36
CA LEU A 109 10.71 3.91 -9.88
C LEU A 109 10.63 3.63 -8.37
N ILE A 110 11.32 2.60 -7.89
CA ILE A 110 11.36 2.23 -6.47
C ILE A 110 12.02 3.32 -5.63
N LEU A 111 13.15 3.87 -6.09
CA LEU A 111 13.86 4.94 -5.41
C LEU A 111 13.00 6.20 -5.31
N GLY A 112 12.33 6.60 -6.39
CA GLY A 112 11.40 7.72 -6.42
C GLY A 112 10.31 7.57 -5.36
N MET A 113 9.65 6.41 -5.31
CA MET A 113 8.62 6.14 -4.29
C MET A 113 9.18 6.12 -2.87
N SER A 114 10.37 5.57 -2.66
CA SER A 114 10.98 5.49 -1.32
C SER A 114 11.52 6.82 -0.78
N SER A 115 11.70 7.80 -1.66
CA SER A 115 12.24 9.13 -1.35
C SER A 115 11.21 10.25 -1.50
N ASP A 116 9.93 9.89 -1.66
CA ASP A 116 8.81 10.81 -1.90
C ASP A 116 9.10 11.79 -3.06
N ASN A 117 9.81 11.32 -4.10
CA ASN A 117 10.11 12.09 -5.30
C ASN A 117 9.13 11.73 -6.42
N ASP A 118 7.95 12.35 -6.38
CA ASP A 118 6.84 12.07 -7.30
C ASP A 118 7.21 12.28 -8.78
N ALA A 119 8.01 13.31 -9.09
CA ALA A 119 8.44 13.59 -10.45
C ALA A 119 9.30 12.45 -11.01
N LEU A 120 10.27 11.95 -10.23
CA LEU A 120 11.08 10.80 -10.62
C LEU A 120 10.23 9.53 -10.75
N THR A 121 9.33 9.28 -9.80
CA THR A 121 8.41 8.12 -9.82
C THR A 121 7.61 8.08 -11.12
N VAL A 122 6.97 9.21 -11.47
CA VAL A 122 6.14 9.32 -12.67
C VAL A 122 6.99 9.16 -13.92
N GLN A 123 8.14 9.84 -14.00
CA GLN A 123 9.02 9.73 -15.15
C GLN A 123 9.52 8.29 -15.35
N ALA A 124 10.00 7.65 -14.28
CA ALA A 124 10.50 6.28 -14.33
C ALA A 124 9.43 5.27 -14.74
N PHE A 125 8.16 5.50 -14.40
CA PHE A 125 7.05 4.66 -14.86
C PHE A 125 6.87 4.73 -16.39
N PHE A 126 6.91 5.94 -16.97
CA PHE A 126 6.84 6.13 -18.41
C PHE A 126 8.07 5.54 -19.12
N ASP A 127 9.26 5.78 -18.58
CA ASP A 127 10.51 5.24 -19.11
C ASP A 127 10.46 3.71 -19.10
N LEU A 128 10.07 3.09 -17.97
CA LEU A 128 9.95 1.63 -17.85
C LEU A 128 8.99 1.01 -18.87
N ALA A 129 7.85 1.67 -19.13
CA ALA A 129 6.89 1.22 -20.14
C ALA A 129 7.50 1.20 -21.56
N GLN A 130 8.46 2.09 -21.84
CA GLN A 130 9.13 2.19 -23.14
C GLN A 130 10.35 1.28 -23.24
N THR A 131 11.20 1.25 -22.22
CA THR A 131 12.50 0.59 -22.23
C THR A 131 12.40 -0.91 -21.95
N SER A 132 11.47 -1.31 -21.07
CA SER A 132 11.29 -2.71 -20.66
C SER A 132 9.81 -3.12 -20.59
N PRO A 133 9.09 -3.23 -21.73
CA PRO A 133 7.65 -3.56 -21.74
C PRO A 133 7.29 -4.85 -21.00
N LYS A 134 8.19 -5.85 -21.01
CA LYS A 134 7.99 -7.11 -20.27
C LYS A 134 8.00 -6.89 -18.76
N ASP A 135 8.93 -6.09 -18.25
CA ASP A 135 9.04 -5.80 -16.82
C ASP A 135 7.93 -4.86 -16.36
N PHE A 136 7.50 -3.95 -17.24
CA PHE A 136 6.32 -3.11 -17.02
C PHE A 136 5.03 -3.94 -16.89
N ALA A 137 4.81 -4.92 -17.78
CA ALA A 137 3.65 -5.80 -17.71
C ALA A 137 3.67 -6.73 -16.47
N ALA A 138 4.85 -6.98 -15.89
CA ALA A 138 5.03 -7.79 -14.69
C ALA A 138 5.20 -6.94 -13.41
N LEU A 139 4.91 -5.64 -13.47
CA LEU A 139 5.09 -4.73 -12.34
C LEU A 139 4.21 -5.14 -11.17
N GLU A 140 4.77 -5.15 -9.97
CA GLU A 140 4.01 -5.48 -8.78
C GLU A 140 2.89 -4.44 -8.55
N SER A 141 1.68 -4.89 -8.17
CA SER A 141 0.50 -4.04 -8.05
C SER A 141 0.73 -2.80 -7.19
N PHE A 142 1.50 -2.95 -6.10
CA PHE A 142 1.84 -1.84 -5.21
C PHE A 142 2.74 -0.79 -5.87
N ASN A 143 3.67 -1.20 -6.74
CA ASN A 143 4.54 -0.29 -7.48
C ASN A 143 3.73 0.47 -8.54
N ALA A 144 2.87 -0.25 -9.29
CA ALA A 144 2.00 0.37 -10.29
C ALA A 144 1.05 1.39 -9.65
N TRP A 145 0.38 1.01 -8.55
CA TRP A 145 -0.53 1.90 -7.83
C TRP A 145 0.20 3.06 -7.16
N GLY A 146 1.38 2.80 -6.57
CA GLY A 146 2.24 3.83 -5.98
C GLY A 146 2.62 4.89 -7.00
N ALA A 147 2.97 4.49 -8.22
CA ALA A 147 3.29 5.41 -9.31
C ALA A 147 2.09 6.27 -9.73
N ILE A 148 0.90 5.67 -9.86
CA ILE A 148 -0.32 6.41 -10.19
C ILE A 148 -0.64 7.44 -9.10
N ARG A 149 -0.49 7.09 -7.81
CA ARG A 149 -0.68 8.05 -6.71
C ARG A 149 0.34 9.19 -6.74
N ALA A 150 1.60 8.91 -7.08
CA ALA A 150 2.59 9.97 -7.27
C ALA A 150 2.18 10.96 -8.36
N ALA A 151 1.50 10.50 -9.42
CA ALA A 151 0.94 11.40 -10.43
C ALA A 151 -0.13 12.32 -9.85
N GLU A 152 -0.93 11.88 -8.88
CA GLU A 152 -1.97 12.72 -8.27
C GLU A 152 -1.41 13.90 -7.45
N ASN A 153 -0.14 13.83 -7.04
CA ASN A 153 0.55 14.87 -6.28
C ASN A 153 1.21 15.96 -7.15
N ILE A 154 1.32 15.75 -8.47
CA ILE A 154 1.93 16.72 -9.38
C ILE A 154 0.88 17.55 -10.14
N SER A 155 1.28 18.73 -10.62
CA SER A 155 0.39 19.62 -11.37
C SER A 155 -0.09 18.94 -12.66
N GLY A 156 -1.40 18.95 -12.92
CA GLY A 156 -2.00 18.20 -14.04
C GLY A 156 -2.12 16.69 -13.77
N GLY A 157 -1.99 16.27 -12.50
CA GLY A 157 -1.89 14.88 -12.10
C GLY A 157 -2.98 13.94 -12.61
N SER A 158 -4.23 14.38 -12.72
CA SER A 158 -5.32 13.54 -13.25
C SER A 158 -5.12 13.15 -14.71
N ASP A 159 -4.57 14.04 -15.54
CA ASP A 159 -4.32 13.77 -16.96
C ASP A 159 -3.14 12.80 -17.10
N ILE A 160 -2.13 12.96 -16.24
CA ILE A 160 -0.96 12.08 -16.17
C ILE A 160 -1.38 10.68 -15.69
N ALA A 161 -2.16 10.59 -14.62
CA ALA A 161 -2.70 9.33 -14.12
C ALA A 161 -3.55 8.62 -15.19
N LEU A 162 -4.35 9.36 -15.96
CA LEU A 162 -5.11 8.80 -17.08
C LEU A 162 -4.18 8.22 -18.16
N GLN A 163 -3.11 8.93 -18.52
CA GLN A 163 -2.09 8.41 -19.46
C GLN A 163 -1.42 7.15 -18.92
N MET A 164 -1.09 7.10 -17.64
CA MET A 164 -0.48 5.92 -17.00
C MET A 164 -1.43 4.72 -17.01
N HIS A 165 -2.71 4.90 -16.70
CA HIS A 165 -3.72 3.85 -16.84
C HIS A 165 -3.88 3.36 -18.29
N ASN A 166 -3.86 4.29 -19.26
CA ASN A 166 -3.89 3.92 -20.68
C ASN A 166 -2.68 3.07 -21.08
N LEU A 167 -1.49 3.35 -20.53
CA LEU A 167 -0.30 2.53 -20.75
C LEU A 167 -0.45 1.13 -20.17
N LEU A 168 -0.93 1.00 -18.92
CA LEU A 168 -1.21 -0.30 -18.30
C LEU A 168 -2.20 -1.11 -19.14
N VAL A 169 -3.28 -0.50 -19.60
CA VAL A 169 -4.27 -1.15 -20.49
C VAL A 169 -3.62 -1.58 -21.81
N SER A 170 -2.81 -0.72 -22.43
CA SER A 170 -2.12 -1.03 -23.69
C SER A 170 -1.09 -2.17 -23.56
N ALA A 171 -0.48 -2.30 -22.38
CA ALA A 171 0.46 -3.35 -22.04
C ALA A 171 -0.22 -4.67 -21.65
N HIS A 172 -1.56 -4.71 -21.66
CA HIS A 172 -2.35 -5.83 -21.12
C HIS A 172 -1.95 -6.18 -19.68
N TYR A 173 -1.64 -5.16 -18.88
CA TYR A 173 -1.26 -5.33 -17.49
C TYR A 173 -2.38 -6.01 -16.69
N THR A 174 -2.00 -7.05 -15.96
CA THR A 174 -2.86 -7.72 -14.98
C THR A 174 -2.16 -7.69 -13.63
N PRO A 175 -2.75 -7.10 -12.58
CA PRO A 175 -2.18 -7.13 -11.24
C PRO A 175 -1.90 -8.56 -10.79
N ASN A 176 -0.75 -8.80 -10.16
CA ASN A 176 -0.38 -10.13 -9.65
C ASN A 176 -1.33 -10.62 -8.55
N ASP A 177 -2.04 -9.69 -7.91
CA ASP A 177 -3.11 -9.95 -6.96
C ASP A 177 -4.44 -9.55 -7.60
N ALA A 178 -5.25 -10.55 -7.97
CA ALA A 178 -6.52 -10.36 -8.66
C ALA A 178 -7.51 -9.47 -7.90
N SER A 179 -7.38 -9.33 -6.57
CA SER A 179 -8.22 -8.43 -5.78
C SER A 179 -8.02 -6.95 -6.12
N PHE A 180 -6.87 -6.58 -6.71
CA PHE A 180 -6.57 -5.20 -7.06
C PHE A 180 -7.10 -4.78 -8.44
N ASP A 181 -7.41 -5.70 -9.35
CA ASP A 181 -7.81 -5.35 -10.73
C ASP A 181 -9.06 -4.45 -10.76
N ASP A 182 -10.03 -4.74 -9.89
CA ASP A 182 -11.25 -3.95 -9.79
C ASP A 182 -10.98 -2.50 -9.34
N PHE A 183 -9.99 -2.28 -8.46
CA PHE A 183 -9.60 -0.94 -8.04
C PHE A 183 -8.85 -0.16 -9.13
N PHE A 184 -8.00 -0.83 -9.94
CA PHE A 184 -7.41 -0.22 -11.14
C PHE A 184 -8.47 0.13 -12.19
N ARG A 185 -9.48 -0.72 -12.37
CA ARG A 185 -10.60 -0.44 -13.26
C ARG A 185 -11.44 0.74 -12.77
N LEU A 186 -11.73 0.77 -11.48
CA LEU A 186 -12.51 1.83 -10.84
C LEU A 186 -11.83 3.18 -10.97
N ASP A 187 -10.54 3.27 -10.60
CA ASP A 187 -9.79 4.53 -10.70
C ASP A 187 -9.64 5.00 -12.15
N HIS A 188 -9.36 4.09 -13.08
CA HIS A 188 -9.34 4.44 -14.50
C HIS A 188 -10.70 4.96 -14.98
N ALA A 189 -11.79 4.29 -14.62
CA ALA A 189 -13.14 4.71 -15.00
C ALA A 189 -13.49 6.10 -14.44
N ARG A 190 -13.09 6.42 -13.19
CA ARG A 190 -13.20 7.76 -12.60
C ARG A 190 -12.50 8.80 -13.47
N LEU A 191 -11.25 8.56 -13.85
CA LEU A 191 -10.46 9.49 -14.67
C LEU A 191 -11.05 9.67 -16.08
N LEU A 192 -11.56 8.60 -16.69
CA LEU A 192 -12.28 8.64 -17.96
C LEU A 192 -13.56 9.50 -17.86
N LEU A 193 -14.31 9.39 -16.75
CA LEU A 193 -15.51 10.19 -16.51
C LEU A 193 -15.20 11.67 -16.29
N LEU A 194 -14.10 12.00 -15.61
CA LEU A 194 -13.60 13.39 -15.51
C LEU A 194 -13.32 14.00 -16.89
N HIS A 195 -12.95 13.15 -17.87
CA HIS A 195 -12.71 13.53 -19.26
C HIS A 195 -13.92 13.35 -20.18
N ASN A 196 -15.13 13.13 -19.62
CA ASN A 196 -16.37 12.89 -20.37
C ASN A 196 -16.32 11.66 -21.31
N GLN A 197 -15.44 10.69 -21.07
CA GLN A 197 -15.29 9.46 -21.85
C GLN A 197 -16.21 8.34 -21.33
N VAL A 198 -17.51 8.61 -21.26
CA VAL A 198 -18.53 7.76 -20.62
C VAL A 198 -18.56 6.33 -21.15
N ALA A 199 -18.46 6.14 -22.48
CA ALA A 199 -18.50 4.81 -23.08
C ALA A 199 -17.27 3.95 -22.71
N GLN A 200 -16.10 4.58 -22.65
CA GLN A 200 -14.85 3.90 -22.25
C GLN A 200 -14.88 3.57 -20.75
N ALA A 201 -15.37 4.49 -19.92
CA ALA A 201 -15.54 4.26 -18.49
C ALA A 201 -16.49 3.07 -18.23
N ARG A 202 -17.59 2.98 -18.99
CA ARG A 202 -18.51 1.84 -18.90
C ARG A 202 -17.80 0.53 -19.22
N ALA A 203 -17.15 0.45 -20.38
CA ALA A 203 -16.44 -0.75 -20.80
C ALA A 203 -15.33 -1.14 -19.82
N ARG A 204 -14.68 -0.15 -19.18
CA ARG A 204 -13.64 -0.41 -18.18
C ARG A 204 -14.18 -1.07 -16.91
N LEU A 205 -15.42 -0.74 -16.52
CA LEU A 205 -16.11 -1.31 -15.36
C LEU A 205 -16.81 -2.64 -15.64
N ASP A 206 -16.83 -3.11 -16.90
CA ASP A 206 -17.38 -4.42 -17.21
C ASP A 206 -16.59 -5.52 -16.47
N GLY A 207 -17.32 -6.36 -15.73
CA GLY A 207 -16.75 -7.45 -14.94
C GLY A 207 -16.19 -7.06 -13.58
N VAL A 208 -16.31 -5.79 -13.16
CA VAL A 208 -16.02 -5.39 -11.77
C VAL A 208 -17.03 -6.06 -10.84
N VAL A 209 -16.52 -6.75 -9.82
CA VAL A 209 -17.29 -7.63 -8.92
C VAL A 209 -16.83 -7.55 -7.47
N ASP A 210 -16.00 -6.56 -7.13
CA ASP A 210 -15.68 -6.21 -5.75
C ASP A 210 -16.86 -5.44 -5.11
N PRO A 211 -17.40 -5.90 -3.97
CA PRO A 211 -18.57 -5.28 -3.35
C PRO A 211 -18.35 -3.81 -2.96
N GLN A 212 -17.13 -3.46 -2.53
CA GLN A 212 -16.80 -2.08 -2.14
C GLN A 212 -16.65 -1.17 -3.36
N ALA A 213 -16.10 -1.68 -4.47
CA ALA A 213 -16.07 -0.98 -5.75
C ALA A 213 -17.50 -0.71 -6.27
N ILE A 214 -18.38 -1.71 -6.21
CA ILE A 214 -19.79 -1.55 -6.56
C ILE A 214 -20.48 -0.51 -5.67
N LEU A 215 -20.26 -0.57 -4.34
CA LEU A 215 -20.78 0.44 -3.43
C LEU A 215 -20.26 1.84 -3.79
N THR A 216 -18.97 1.97 -4.11
CA THR A 216 -18.34 3.22 -4.54
C THR A 216 -19.00 3.82 -5.79
N ILE A 217 -19.29 3.00 -6.79
CA ILE A 217 -19.99 3.41 -8.02
C ILE A 217 -21.39 3.96 -7.69
N ARG A 218 -22.11 3.34 -6.73
CA ARG A 218 -23.46 3.77 -6.35
C ARG A 218 -23.46 5.11 -5.62
N ILE A 219 -22.52 5.29 -4.69
CA ILE A 219 -22.53 6.44 -3.77
C ILE A 219 -21.86 7.67 -4.37
N ASN A 220 -20.95 7.54 -5.33
CA ASN A 220 -20.27 8.68 -5.96
C ASN A 220 -21.00 9.14 -7.24
N LYS A 221 -21.38 10.43 -7.29
CA LYS A 221 -22.16 11.00 -8.40
C LYS A 221 -21.40 11.07 -9.72
N ILE A 222 -20.07 10.98 -9.72
CA ILE A 222 -19.30 10.97 -10.97
C ILE A 222 -19.73 9.81 -11.89
N TYR A 223 -20.22 8.70 -11.33
CA TYR A 223 -20.67 7.52 -12.08
C TYR A 223 -22.13 7.60 -12.54
N ASP A 224 -22.89 8.63 -12.16
CA ASP A 224 -24.30 8.79 -12.56
C ASP A 224 -24.55 8.68 -14.07
N PRO A 225 -23.68 9.20 -14.97
CA PRO A 225 -23.85 9.02 -16.41
C PRO A 225 -23.91 7.55 -16.83
N LEU A 226 -23.20 6.65 -16.14
CA LEU A 226 -23.21 5.22 -16.43
C LEU A 226 -24.52 4.55 -16.02
N ARG A 227 -25.06 4.98 -14.88
CA ARG A 227 -26.25 4.42 -14.20
C ARG A 227 -27.57 4.68 -14.89
N SER A 228 -27.59 5.60 -15.86
CA SER A 228 -28.76 5.81 -16.74
C SER A 228 -29.09 4.58 -17.60
N ASP A 229 -28.13 3.68 -17.78
CA ASP A 229 -28.33 2.41 -18.47
C ASP A 229 -28.84 1.31 -17.52
N SER A 230 -30.03 0.81 -17.82
CA SER A 230 -30.68 -0.22 -17.00
C SER A 230 -29.91 -1.55 -16.92
N ALA A 231 -29.11 -1.90 -17.92
CA ALA A 231 -28.28 -3.10 -17.86
C ALA A 231 -27.11 -2.89 -16.90
N PHE A 232 -26.46 -1.73 -16.95
CA PHE A 232 -25.40 -1.38 -16.00
C PHE A 232 -25.92 -1.30 -14.57
N GLU A 233 -27.05 -0.61 -14.32
CA GLU A 233 -27.62 -0.45 -12.98
C GLU A 233 -27.98 -1.80 -12.34
N ARG A 234 -28.42 -2.80 -13.12
CA ARG A 234 -28.71 -4.16 -12.60
C ARG A 234 -27.48 -4.86 -12.02
N HIS A 235 -26.27 -4.52 -12.45
CA HIS A 235 -25.03 -5.10 -11.94
C HIS A 235 -24.55 -4.42 -10.64
N LEU A 236 -25.23 -3.35 -10.19
CA LEU A 236 -24.85 -2.60 -8.99
C LEU A 236 -25.56 -3.09 -7.72
N ASP A 237 -25.92 -4.37 -7.63
CA ASP A 237 -26.47 -4.95 -6.40
C ASP A 237 -25.33 -5.41 -5.48
N VAL A 238 -25.02 -4.60 -4.46
CA VAL A 238 -23.90 -4.85 -3.53
C VAL A 238 -24.06 -6.18 -2.79
N GLU A 239 -25.28 -6.57 -2.41
CA GLU A 239 -25.52 -7.81 -1.66
C GLU A 239 -25.36 -9.04 -2.56
N SER A 240 -25.88 -8.98 -3.80
CA SER A 240 -25.67 -10.05 -4.78
C SER A 240 -24.18 -10.22 -5.09
N VAL A 241 -23.46 -9.12 -5.35
CA VAL A 241 -22.03 -9.15 -5.66
C VAL A 241 -21.19 -9.69 -4.48
N ALA A 242 -21.55 -9.34 -3.24
CA ALA A 242 -20.88 -9.88 -2.05
C ALA A 242 -21.12 -11.40 -1.88
N ASN A 243 -22.32 -11.90 -2.17
CA ASN A 243 -22.55 -13.35 -2.14
C ASN A 243 -21.79 -14.09 -3.25
N GLU A 244 -21.68 -13.49 -4.43
CA GLU A 244 -20.88 -14.03 -5.52
C GLU A 244 -19.38 -14.01 -5.22
N SER A 245 -18.87 -12.99 -4.53
CA SER A 245 -17.46 -12.92 -4.13
C SER A 245 -17.09 -14.06 -3.18
N ILE A 246 -17.97 -14.40 -2.22
CA ILE A 246 -17.81 -15.58 -1.36
C ILE A 246 -17.77 -16.87 -2.20
N ALA A 247 -18.67 -17.01 -3.18
CA ALA A 247 -18.69 -18.18 -4.05
C ALA A 247 -17.41 -18.31 -4.90
N ARG A 248 -16.86 -17.18 -5.39
CA ARG A 248 -15.56 -17.15 -6.08
C ARG A 248 -14.41 -17.52 -5.14
N ALA A 249 -14.36 -16.94 -3.94
CA ALA A 249 -13.32 -17.22 -2.96
C ALA A 249 -13.33 -18.69 -2.51
N ARG A 250 -14.51 -19.31 -2.36
CA ARG A 250 -14.62 -20.76 -2.11
C ARG A 250 -14.03 -21.61 -3.24
N ARG A 251 -14.24 -21.22 -4.50
CA ARG A 251 -13.63 -21.91 -5.65
C ARG A 251 -12.11 -21.73 -5.64
N ALA A 252 -11.61 -20.52 -5.37
CA ALA A 252 -10.17 -20.27 -5.27
C ALA A 252 -9.50 -21.16 -4.21
N VAL A 253 -10.12 -21.35 -3.04
CA VAL A 253 -9.62 -22.29 -2.01
C VAL A 253 -9.61 -23.73 -2.51
N ALA A 254 -10.61 -24.15 -3.28
CA ALA A 254 -10.70 -25.51 -3.80
C ALA A 254 -9.68 -25.76 -4.95
N ASP A 255 -9.49 -24.78 -5.81
CA ASP A 255 -8.60 -24.84 -6.98
C ASP A 255 -7.12 -24.68 -6.58
N HIS A 256 -6.86 -23.96 -5.48
CA HIS A 256 -5.52 -23.67 -4.97
C HIS A 256 -5.36 -24.05 -3.48
N PRO A 257 -5.47 -25.35 -3.13
CA PRO A 257 -5.48 -25.79 -1.73
C PRO A 257 -4.18 -25.55 -0.96
N ARG A 258 -3.08 -25.23 -1.67
CA ARG A 258 -1.76 -24.89 -1.12
C ARG A 258 -1.51 -23.39 -1.00
N GLN A 259 -2.50 -22.54 -1.30
CA GLN A 259 -2.39 -21.08 -1.18
C GLN A 259 -3.14 -20.57 0.04
N LEU A 260 -2.43 -20.06 1.04
CA LEU A 260 -3.01 -19.38 2.19
C LEU A 260 -3.70 -18.07 1.80
N SER A 261 -3.21 -17.38 0.76
CA SER A 261 -3.86 -16.19 0.22
C SER A 261 -5.32 -16.43 -0.19
N ALA A 262 -5.64 -17.60 -0.76
CA ALA A 262 -7.02 -17.98 -1.10
C ALA A 262 -7.89 -18.15 0.17
N VAL A 263 -7.32 -18.71 1.24
CA VAL A 263 -8.01 -18.89 2.53
C VAL A 263 -8.28 -17.53 3.18
N VAL A 264 -7.29 -16.64 3.20
CA VAL A 264 -7.40 -15.26 3.69
C VAL A 264 -8.49 -14.52 2.91
N GLY A 265 -8.49 -14.63 1.57
CA GLY A 265 -9.50 -14.01 0.72
C GLY A 265 -10.93 -14.50 1.01
N LEU A 266 -11.12 -15.80 1.27
CA LEU A 266 -12.42 -16.34 1.67
C LEU A 266 -12.84 -15.84 3.05
N ALA A 267 -11.92 -15.78 4.02
CA ALA A 267 -12.20 -15.26 5.35
C ALA A 267 -12.66 -13.79 5.29
N ARG A 268 -11.97 -12.95 4.52
CA ARG A 268 -12.34 -11.54 4.28
C ARG A 268 -13.73 -11.41 3.64
N ALA A 269 -13.98 -12.12 2.53
CA ALA A 269 -15.27 -12.06 1.86
C ALA A 269 -16.45 -12.51 2.76
N LEU A 270 -16.20 -13.47 3.66
CA LEU A 270 -17.19 -13.87 4.67
C LEU A 270 -17.36 -12.80 5.75
N ARG A 271 -16.27 -12.17 6.21
CA ARG A 271 -16.28 -11.10 7.20
C ARG A 271 -17.02 -9.86 6.70
N ASP A 272 -16.83 -9.46 5.44
CA ASP A 272 -17.48 -8.31 4.80
C ASP A 272 -19.02 -8.38 4.84
N VAL A 273 -19.58 -9.59 4.91
CA VAL A 273 -21.04 -9.82 5.04
C VAL A 273 -21.46 -10.26 6.45
N GLY A 274 -20.58 -10.12 7.44
CA GLY A 274 -20.85 -10.41 8.86
C GLY A 274 -20.85 -11.90 9.22
N ARG A 275 -20.31 -12.78 8.37
CA ARG A 275 -20.21 -14.23 8.64
C ARG A 275 -18.91 -14.58 9.36
N SER A 276 -18.53 -13.80 10.38
CA SER A 276 -17.23 -13.91 11.06
C SER A 276 -17.00 -15.26 11.75
N ARG A 277 -18.07 -15.95 12.21
CA ARG A 277 -17.94 -17.31 12.75
C ARG A 277 -17.46 -18.31 11.69
N GLU A 278 -18.06 -18.27 10.51
CA GLU A 278 -17.70 -19.18 9.42
C GLU A 278 -16.31 -18.86 8.85
N ALA A 279 -15.97 -17.57 8.76
CA ALA A 279 -14.63 -17.14 8.40
C ALA A 279 -13.59 -17.68 9.40
N LEU A 280 -13.89 -17.64 10.69
CA LEU A 280 -13.01 -18.18 11.72
C LEU A 280 -12.84 -19.70 11.56
N ASP A 281 -13.93 -20.43 11.31
CA ASP A 281 -13.87 -21.88 11.06
C ASP A 281 -13.02 -22.23 9.84
N VAL A 282 -12.99 -21.36 8.81
CA VAL A 282 -12.14 -21.53 7.62
C VAL A 282 -10.66 -21.42 8.01
N ILE A 283 -10.28 -20.39 8.78
CA ILE A 283 -8.89 -20.19 9.21
C ILE A 283 -8.45 -21.29 10.19
N GLU A 284 -9.28 -21.64 11.18
CA GLU A 284 -8.95 -22.63 12.21
C GLU A 284 -8.71 -24.03 11.62
N ARG A 285 -9.28 -24.34 10.45
CA ARG A 285 -9.03 -25.60 9.73
C ARG A 285 -7.62 -25.70 9.16
N VAL A 286 -7.02 -24.60 8.71
CA VAL A 286 -5.70 -24.62 8.04
C VAL A 286 -4.56 -24.22 8.96
N LEU A 287 -4.84 -23.43 9.99
CA LEU A 287 -3.83 -22.85 10.87
C LEU A 287 -2.90 -23.90 11.55
N PRO A 288 -3.38 -25.08 12.01
CA PRO A 288 -2.48 -26.10 12.55
C PRO A 288 -1.43 -26.59 11.55
N ALA A 289 -1.82 -26.74 10.28
CA ALA A 289 -0.87 -27.13 9.22
C ALA A 289 0.09 -25.98 8.88
N ALA A 290 -0.41 -24.74 8.86
CA ALA A 290 0.41 -23.55 8.60
C ALA A 290 1.43 -23.26 9.72
N ARG A 291 1.20 -23.78 10.93
CA ARG A 291 2.13 -23.68 12.08
C ARG A 291 3.04 -24.90 12.26
N ALA A 292 2.87 -25.95 11.48
CA ALA A 292 3.66 -27.15 11.64
C ALA A 292 5.10 -26.95 11.16
N GLU A 293 6.04 -27.75 11.68
CA GLU A 293 7.46 -27.68 11.28
C GLU A 293 7.66 -27.87 9.76
N GLN A 294 6.78 -28.65 9.13
CA GLN A 294 6.77 -28.91 7.69
C GLN A 294 5.84 -27.98 6.89
N ALA A 295 5.36 -26.88 7.46
CA ALA A 295 4.35 -26.01 6.85
C ALA A 295 4.74 -25.53 5.43
N ALA A 296 6.03 -25.25 5.19
CA ALA A 296 6.55 -24.85 3.88
C ALA A 296 6.40 -25.94 2.78
N GLN A 297 6.16 -27.20 3.16
CA GLN A 297 5.83 -28.27 2.21
C GLN A 297 4.33 -28.30 1.86
N SER A 298 3.50 -27.73 2.73
CA SER A 298 2.04 -27.73 2.63
C SER A 298 1.49 -26.47 1.96
N PHE A 299 2.21 -25.35 2.05
CA PHE A 299 1.79 -24.05 1.51
C PHE A 299 2.88 -23.39 0.70
N ASP A 300 2.50 -22.88 -0.48
CA ASP A 300 3.43 -22.30 -1.46
C ASP A 300 3.75 -20.82 -1.15
N ASP A 301 2.88 -20.15 -0.38
CA ASP A 301 2.93 -18.73 -0.02
C ASP A 301 2.97 -18.51 1.51
N LEU A 302 3.54 -19.47 2.25
CA LEU A 302 3.54 -19.47 3.72
C LEU A 302 4.21 -18.22 4.30
N GLU A 303 5.41 -17.88 3.81
CA GLU A 303 6.21 -16.78 4.34
C GLU A 303 5.50 -15.43 4.13
N GLU A 304 4.76 -15.29 3.03
CA GLU A 304 4.02 -14.08 2.70
C GLU A 304 2.69 -13.97 3.43
N GLN A 305 2.01 -15.09 3.68
CA GLN A 305 0.59 -15.10 4.07
C GLN A 305 0.31 -15.53 5.50
N LEU A 306 1.25 -16.18 6.20
CA LEU A 306 1.02 -16.61 7.59
C LEU A 306 0.61 -15.43 8.49
N GLN A 307 1.28 -14.28 8.35
CA GLN A 307 0.96 -13.10 9.12
C GLN A 307 -0.44 -12.55 8.82
N TRP A 308 -0.82 -12.49 7.54
CA TRP A 308 -2.16 -12.06 7.14
C TRP A 308 -3.23 -13.01 7.67
N LEU A 309 -2.98 -14.32 7.65
CA LEU A 309 -3.86 -15.32 8.23
C LEU A 309 -4.06 -15.11 9.75
N LEU A 310 -3.00 -14.76 10.48
CA LEU A 310 -3.06 -14.45 11.91
C LEU A 310 -3.84 -13.15 12.18
N ASN A 311 -3.61 -12.09 11.41
CA ASN A 311 -4.36 -10.84 11.53
C ASN A 311 -5.85 -11.05 11.30
N GLU A 312 -6.23 -11.71 10.19
CA GLU A 312 -7.63 -12.01 9.92
C GLU A 312 -8.25 -12.84 11.04
N LYS A 313 -7.54 -13.83 11.60
CA LYS A 313 -8.04 -14.58 12.76
C LYS A 313 -8.32 -13.67 13.94
N ALA A 314 -7.40 -12.76 14.26
CA ALA A 314 -7.55 -11.88 15.40
C ALA A 314 -8.73 -10.90 15.23
N ASP A 315 -8.90 -10.35 14.03
CA ASP A 315 -10.05 -9.52 13.68
C ASP A 315 -11.37 -10.27 13.82
N LEU A 316 -11.44 -11.52 13.34
CA LEU A 316 -12.61 -12.36 13.49
C LEU A 316 -12.91 -12.69 14.95
N LEU A 317 -11.87 -12.83 15.79
CA LEU A 317 -12.05 -12.99 17.23
C LEU A 317 -12.62 -11.72 17.87
N TYR A 318 -12.18 -10.53 17.48
CA TYR A 318 -12.77 -9.26 17.93
C TYR A 318 -14.23 -9.11 17.49
N ASP A 319 -14.54 -9.43 16.24
CA ASP A 319 -15.91 -9.44 15.71
C ASP A 319 -16.85 -10.32 16.55
N LEU A 320 -16.31 -11.42 17.09
CA LEU A 320 -17.03 -12.38 17.92
C LEU A 320 -16.96 -12.08 19.43
N GLY A 321 -16.35 -10.95 19.83
CA GLY A 321 -16.21 -10.52 21.22
C GLY A 321 -15.20 -11.32 22.05
N ARG A 322 -14.31 -12.08 21.39
CA ARG A 322 -13.25 -12.90 22.02
C ARG A 322 -11.95 -12.09 22.13
N ASN A 323 -12.03 -10.89 22.69
CA ASN A 323 -10.93 -9.91 22.69
C ASN A 323 -9.63 -10.45 23.30
N ASP A 324 -9.70 -11.20 24.40
CA ASP A 324 -8.50 -11.77 25.04
C ASP A 324 -7.72 -12.70 24.12
N GLU A 325 -8.43 -13.54 23.37
CA GLU A 325 -7.83 -14.44 22.39
C GLU A 325 -7.31 -13.67 21.17
N ALA A 326 -8.07 -12.66 20.71
CA ALA A 326 -7.67 -11.79 19.61
C ALA A 326 -6.33 -11.11 19.90
N ARG A 327 -6.18 -10.52 21.10
CA ARG A 327 -4.92 -9.89 21.53
C ARG A 327 -3.76 -10.88 21.55
N SER A 328 -3.98 -12.11 22.00
CA SER A 328 -2.93 -13.13 21.99
C SER A 328 -2.46 -13.45 20.56
N ILE A 329 -3.37 -13.52 19.59
CA ILE A 329 -3.03 -13.76 18.19
C ILE A 329 -2.32 -12.56 17.57
N TYR A 330 -2.77 -11.33 17.87
CA TYR A 330 -2.07 -10.13 17.41
C TYR A 330 -0.65 -10.03 17.99
N LEU A 331 -0.46 -10.36 19.26
CA LEU A 331 0.87 -10.35 19.89
C LEU A 331 1.82 -11.36 19.23
N GLU A 332 1.30 -12.53 18.85
CA GLU A 332 2.03 -13.51 18.04
C GLU A 332 2.39 -12.94 16.65
N SER A 333 1.42 -12.33 15.97
CA SER A 333 1.60 -11.71 14.64
C SER A 333 2.64 -10.57 14.67
N VAL A 334 2.64 -9.73 15.70
CA VAL A 334 3.64 -8.67 15.83
C VAL A 334 5.04 -9.23 16.12
N SER A 335 5.12 -10.33 16.87
CA SER A 335 6.38 -10.93 17.33
C SER A 335 7.04 -11.90 16.34
N ALA A 336 6.27 -12.54 15.46
CA ALA A 336 6.79 -13.45 14.45
C ALA A 336 7.64 -12.66 13.43
N ASN A 337 8.94 -12.98 13.35
CA ASN A 337 10.04 -12.31 12.61
C ASN A 337 11.06 -11.51 13.44
N GLY A 338 11.17 -11.74 14.75
CA GLY A 338 12.39 -11.41 15.50
C GLY A 338 12.69 -9.91 15.67
N GLY A 339 11.66 -9.08 15.85
CA GLY A 339 11.82 -7.70 16.35
C GLY A 339 12.49 -6.70 15.40
N GLY A 340 12.63 -7.03 14.12
CA GLY A 340 13.27 -6.17 13.11
C GLY A 340 12.30 -5.45 12.18
N GLY A 341 11.33 -4.70 12.69
CA GLY A 341 10.59 -3.68 11.92
C GLY A 341 9.69 -4.12 10.75
N SER A 342 9.63 -5.42 10.43
CA SER A 342 8.94 -5.95 9.24
C SER A 342 7.41 -5.96 9.34
N ASN A 343 6.86 -5.82 10.53
CA ASN A 343 5.42 -5.98 10.81
C ASN A 343 4.76 -4.64 11.20
N ALA A 344 5.22 -3.54 10.59
CA ALA A 344 4.76 -2.20 10.97
C ALA A 344 3.24 -2.04 10.86
N ASN A 345 2.63 -2.62 9.80
CA ASN A 345 1.18 -2.60 9.62
C ASN A 345 0.46 -3.36 10.74
N GLN A 346 0.92 -4.57 11.08
CA GLN A 346 0.35 -5.40 12.14
C GLN A 346 0.43 -4.70 13.51
N ALA A 347 1.56 -4.06 13.80
CA ALA A 347 1.76 -3.37 15.07
C ALA A 347 0.89 -2.11 15.20
N VAL A 348 0.73 -1.35 14.12
CA VAL A 348 -0.17 -0.19 14.09
C VAL A 348 -1.63 -0.64 14.21
N GLU A 349 -2.05 -1.66 13.46
CA GLU A 349 -3.40 -2.22 13.53
C GLU A 349 -3.72 -2.75 14.93
N PHE A 350 -2.79 -3.47 15.54
CA PHE A 350 -2.95 -3.94 16.90
C PHE A 350 -3.02 -2.79 17.92
N ALA A 351 -2.21 -1.75 17.77
CA ALA A 351 -2.29 -0.56 18.62
C ALA A 351 -3.66 0.14 18.49
N GLY A 352 -4.22 0.20 17.27
CA GLY A 352 -5.58 0.70 17.03
C GLY A 352 -6.65 -0.10 17.75
N LEU A 353 -6.57 -1.43 17.71
CA LEU A 353 -7.52 -2.29 18.44
C LEU A 353 -7.37 -2.16 19.96
N LEU A 354 -6.14 -2.01 20.47
CA LEU A 354 -5.90 -1.70 21.88
C LEU A 354 -6.48 -0.35 22.27
N ASN A 355 -6.32 0.68 21.43
CA ASN A 355 -6.96 1.97 21.63
C ASN A 355 -8.49 1.83 21.63
N ALA A 356 -9.07 1.10 20.68
CA ALA A 356 -10.50 0.84 20.60
C ALA A 356 -11.06 0.12 21.85
N GLU A 357 -10.25 -0.70 22.52
CA GLU A 357 -10.58 -1.35 23.80
C GLU A 357 -10.45 -0.41 25.03
N GLY A 358 -9.80 0.75 24.90
CA GLY A 358 -9.46 1.62 26.03
C GLY A 358 -8.12 1.30 26.70
N ARG A 359 -7.21 0.62 25.99
CA ARG A 359 -5.90 0.16 26.48
C ARG A 359 -4.74 1.02 25.95
N ALA A 360 -4.86 2.34 26.08
CA ALA A 360 -3.87 3.31 25.57
C ALA A 360 -2.42 3.04 25.96
N THR A 361 -2.14 2.63 27.20
CA THR A 361 -0.76 2.33 27.64
C THR A 361 -0.15 1.18 26.84
N ASP A 362 -0.94 0.13 26.60
CA ASP A 362 -0.50 -1.03 25.82
C ASP A 362 -0.33 -0.67 24.34
N ALA A 363 -1.23 0.15 23.80
CA ALA A 363 -1.12 0.67 22.43
C ALA A 363 0.20 1.43 22.25
N LEU A 364 0.55 2.34 23.17
CA LEU A 364 1.83 3.05 23.12
C LEU A 364 3.03 2.10 23.22
N GLN A 365 2.95 1.04 24.03
CA GLN A 365 4.01 0.05 24.14
C GLN A 365 4.21 -0.71 22.81
N VAL A 366 3.13 -1.08 22.13
CA VAL A 366 3.21 -1.71 20.80
C VAL A 366 3.82 -0.75 19.78
N LEU A 367 3.41 0.51 19.75
CA LEU A 367 3.94 1.51 18.81
C LEU A 367 5.45 1.78 19.02
N GLN A 368 5.98 1.60 20.24
CA GLN A 368 7.41 1.73 20.52
C GLN A 368 8.26 0.61 19.88
N THR A 369 7.65 -0.49 19.44
CA THR A 369 8.36 -1.58 18.75
C THR A 369 8.62 -1.28 17.27
N LEU A 370 7.98 -0.25 16.72
CA LEU A 370 8.14 0.17 15.33
C LEU A 370 9.53 0.74 15.09
N LEU A 371 10.00 0.66 13.84
CA LEU A 371 11.24 1.32 13.43
C LEU A 371 11.15 2.84 13.70
N PRO A 372 12.28 3.50 14.01
CA PRO A 372 12.30 4.94 14.21
C PRO A 372 11.73 5.73 13.03
N HIS A 373 12.02 5.26 11.82
CA HIS A 373 11.60 5.85 10.55
C HIS A 373 10.72 4.86 9.76
N LEU A 374 9.47 5.25 9.54
CA LEU A 374 8.53 4.58 8.63
C LEU A 374 8.40 5.42 7.36
N ASN A 375 7.76 4.86 6.33
CA ASN A 375 7.31 5.68 5.20
C ASN A 375 6.22 6.68 5.66
N SER A 376 6.00 7.73 4.87
CA SER A 376 5.07 8.82 5.21
C SER A 376 3.67 8.31 5.58
N TYR A 377 3.14 7.33 4.85
CA TYR A 377 1.84 6.73 5.17
C TYR A 377 1.81 6.02 6.54
N GLY A 378 2.77 5.15 6.82
CA GLY A 378 2.86 4.41 8.09
C GLY A 378 3.18 5.31 9.29
N GLU A 379 3.92 6.40 9.05
CA GLU A 379 4.20 7.41 10.07
C GLU A 379 2.92 8.10 10.53
N LEU A 380 2.02 8.47 9.60
CA LEU A 380 0.77 9.11 9.96
C LEU A 380 -0.18 8.16 10.68
N LEU A 381 -0.22 6.87 10.34
CA LEU A 381 -0.97 5.91 11.13
C LEU A 381 -0.41 5.80 12.56
N ARG A 382 0.92 5.73 12.72
CA ARG A 382 1.58 5.77 14.04
C ARG A 382 1.17 7.02 14.82
N GLN A 383 1.18 8.20 14.20
CA GLN A 383 0.78 9.44 14.88
C GLN A 383 -0.72 9.46 15.22
N SER A 384 -1.58 8.91 14.37
CA SER A 384 -3.01 8.78 14.68
C SER A 384 -3.22 7.97 15.95
N GLU A 385 -2.61 6.79 16.05
CA GLU A 385 -2.75 5.94 17.23
C GLU A 385 -2.11 6.54 18.48
N ARG A 386 -1.01 7.30 18.33
CA ARG A 386 -0.43 8.07 19.43
C ARG A 386 -1.37 9.16 19.93
N ALA A 387 -2.08 9.85 19.04
CA ALA A 387 -3.05 10.89 19.41
C ALA A 387 -4.24 10.28 20.17
N CYS A 388 -4.76 9.14 19.70
CA CYS A 388 -5.87 8.43 20.36
C CYS A 388 -5.47 7.91 21.75
N ALA A 389 -4.26 7.35 21.90
CA ALA A 389 -3.75 6.92 23.19
C ALA A 389 -3.51 8.12 24.14
N ALA A 390 -2.96 9.22 23.63
CA ALA A 390 -2.70 10.42 24.41
C ALA A 390 -3.99 11.08 24.94
N GLU A 391 -5.07 11.09 24.15
CA GLU A 391 -6.38 11.55 24.60
C GLU A 391 -6.90 10.74 25.80
N GLN A 392 -6.81 9.41 25.73
CA GLN A 392 -7.23 8.51 26.80
C GLN A 392 -6.41 8.69 28.08
N LEU A 393 -5.12 9.01 27.95
CA LEU A 393 -4.20 9.23 29.07
C LEU A 393 -4.19 10.68 29.57
N HIS A 394 -4.98 11.56 28.96
CA HIS A 394 -4.98 13.01 29.24
C HIS A 394 -3.59 13.64 29.12
N ASP A 395 -2.84 13.29 28.07
CA ASP A 395 -1.52 13.82 27.74
C ASP A 395 -1.59 14.82 26.57
N PRO A 396 -1.87 16.11 26.85
CA PRO A 396 -2.00 17.12 25.81
C PRO A 396 -0.69 17.41 25.08
N ALA A 397 0.47 17.09 25.67
CA ALA A 397 1.76 17.33 25.01
C ALA A 397 1.96 16.35 23.85
N THR A 398 1.76 15.05 24.10
CA THR A 398 1.84 14.02 23.06
C THR A 398 0.73 14.19 22.03
N GLN A 399 -0.49 14.50 22.47
CA GLN A 399 -1.63 14.76 21.60
C GLN A 399 -1.35 15.90 20.61
N ASN A 400 -0.89 17.04 21.10
CA ASN A 400 -0.60 18.20 20.25
C ASN A 400 0.58 17.94 19.29
N ALA A 401 1.60 17.22 19.73
CA ALA A 401 2.74 16.85 18.88
C ALA A 401 2.30 15.92 17.73
N ALA A 402 1.51 14.89 18.04
CA ALA A 402 0.98 13.97 17.03
C ALA A 402 0.06 14.68 16.03
N LEU A 403 -0.86 15.53 16.52
CA LEU A 403 -1.74 16.35 15.69
C LEU A 403 -0.99 17.31 14.77
N ALA A 404 0.10 17.92 15.24
CA ALA A 404 0.90 18.83 14.44
C ALA A 404 1.49 18.11 13.21
N ILE A 405 1.99 16.89 13.40
CA ILE A 405 2.51 16.05 12.31
C ILE A 405 1.37 15.66 11.35
N LEU A 406 0.25 15.16 11.87
CA LEU A 406 -0.91 14.77 11.07
C LEU A 406 -1.45 15.91 10.20
N ARG A 407 -1.48 17.15 10.73
CA ARG A 407 -1.94 18.33 9.98
C ARG A 407 -0.91 18.80 8.95
N ALA A 408 0.38 18.74 9.27
CA ALA A 408 1.44 19.14 8.34
C ALA A 408 1.48 18.22 7.10
N HIS A 409 1.04 16.97 7.25
CA HIS A 409 1.05 15.92 6.23
C HIS A 409 -0.36 15.40 5.92
N GLU A 410 -1.37 16.27 6.02
CA GLU A 410 -2.80 15.88 5.83
C GLU A 410 -3.03 15.12 4.52
N MET A 411 -2.32 15.48 3.45
CA MET A 411 -2.50 14.90 2.12
C MET A 411 -1.99 13.47 2.00
N ASP A 412 -1.00 13.06 2.79
CA ASP A 412 -0.38 11.74 2.65
C ASP A 412 -1.28 10.64 3.25
N ASN A 413 -2.05 10.97 4.29
CA ASN A 413 -3.08 10.10 4.87
C ASN A 413 -4.16 10.90 5.63
N PRO A 414 -5.16 11.47 4.93
CA PRO A 414 -6.21 12.25 5.58
C PRO A 414 -7.18 11.37 6.39
N GLY A 415 -7.18 10.05 6.18
CA GLY A 415 -7.90 9.09 7.01
C GLY A 415 -7.35 9.02 8.43
N ALA A 416 -6.02 8.99 8.57
CA ALA A 416 -5.34 9.01 9.87
C ALA A 416 -5.67 10.30 10.66
N LEU A 417 -5.65 11.47 10.01
CA LEU A 417 -6.06 12.70 10.68
C LEU A 417 -7.55 12.67 11.07
N ALA A 418 -8.43 12.13 10.22
CA ALA A 418 -9.85 12.02 10.54
C ALA A 418 -10.09 11.12 11.77
N HIS A 419 -9.43 9.95 11.83
CA HIS A 419 -9.50 9.05 12.99
C HIS A 419 -9.02 9.74 14.27
N ALA A 420 -7.84 10.37 14.25
CA ALA A 420 -7.34 11.12 15.41
C ALA A 420 -8.33 12.20 15.90
N LEU A 421 -8.89 13.01 14.99
CA LEU A 421 -9.89 14.04 15.32
C LEU A 421 -11.14 13.44 15.98
N LEU A 422 -11.60 12.28 15.51
CA LEU A 422 -12.71 11.56 16.12
C LEU A 422 -12.35 11.01 17.51
N CYS A 423 -11.15 10.45 17.71
CA CYS A 423 -10.68 10.01 19.03
C CYS A 423 -10.73 11.13 20.08
N MET A 424 -10.34 12.35 19.68
CA MET A 424 -10.27 13.53 20.56
C MET A 424 -11.59 14.29 20.66
N ASN A 425 -12.67 13.76 20.09
CA ASN A 425 -13.98 14.43 20.05
C ASN A 425 -13.97 15.81 19.34
N ASP A 426 -13.01 16.05 18.43
CA ASP A 426 -12.94 17.27 17.63
C ASP A 426 -13.87 17.16 16.40
N ILE A 427 -15.18 17.22 16.67
CA ILE A 427 -16.24 17.09 15.65
C ILE A 427 -16.16 18.21 14.61
N ASP A 428 -15.78 19.42 15.02
CA ASP A 428 -15.61 20.57 14.12
C ASP A 428 -14.41 20.38 13.19
N GLY A 429 -13.26 19.97 13.73
CA GLY A 429 -12.08 19.65 12.95
C GLY A 429 -12.33 18.51 11.98
N ALA A 430 -12.96 17.42 12.43
CA ALA A 430 -13.28 16.26 11.60
C ALA A 430 -14.25 16.62 10.46
N ALA A 431 -15.26 17.45 10.73
CA ALA A 431 -16.17 17.96 9.71
C ALA A 431 -15.48 18.85 8.68
N ALA A 432 -14.65 19.79 9.14
CA ALA A 432 -13.88 20.67 8.25
C ALA A 432 -12.94 19.87 7.35
N LEU A 433 -12.26 18.85 7.88
CA LEU A 433 -11.45 17.92 7.11
C LEU A 433 -12.29 17.17 6.09
N MET A 434 -13.42 16.59 6.49
CA MET A 434 -14.28 15.83 5.59
C MET A 434 -14.78 16.68 4.42
N ILE A 435 -15.16 17.94 4.66
CA ILE A 435 -15.54 18.89 3.61
C ILE A 435 -14.38 19.12 2.62
N ARG A 436 -13.15 19.32 3.12
CA ARG A 436 -11.97 19.45 2.24
C ARG A 436 -11.73 18.19 1.41
N ARG A 437 -11.85 17.00 2.02
CA ARG A 437 -11.68 15.72 1.32
C ARG A 437 -12.74 15.50 0.24
N LEU A 438 -14.01 15.86 0.50
CA LEU A 438 -15.10 15.78 -0.49
C LEU A 438 -14.87 16.73 -1.68
N ALA A 439 -14.28 17.90 -1.43
CA ALA A 439 -13.92 18.85 -2.46
C ALA A 439 -12.75 18.37 -3.33
N ASN A 440 -11.77 17.67 -2.76
CA ASN A 440 -10.60 17.15 -3.45
C ASN A 440 -10.95 15.93 -4.35
N PRO A 441 -10.82 16.01 -5.68
CA PRO A 441 -11.14 14.89 -6.59
C PRO A 441 -10.39 13.59 -6.29
N VAL A 442 -9.15 13.67 -5.79
CA VAL A 442 -8.30 12.52 -5.42
C VAL A 442 -8.87 11.79 -4.21
N GLU A 443 -9.30 12.53 -3.19
CA GLU A 443 -9.75 11.96 -1.90
C GLU A 443 -11.25 11.74 -1.79
N ARG A 444 -12.02 12.36 -2.70
CA ARG A 444 -13.49 12.41 -2.66
C ARG A 444 -14.12 11.03 -2.52
N GLU A 445 -13.64 10.04 -3.27
CA GLU A 445 -14.21 8.68 -3.21
C GLU A 445 -14.06 8.05 -1.83
N ARG A 446 -12.84 8.11 -1.28
CA ARG A 446 -12.56 7.62 0.07
C ARG A 446 -13.35 8.38 1.13
N ALA A 447 -13.56 9.68 0.94
CA ALA A 447 -14.35 10.52 1.85
C ALA A 447 -15.84 10.16 1.81
N ILE A 448 -16.43 9.95 0.62
CA ILE A 448 -17.82 9.51 0.47
C ILE A 448 -17.99 8.13 1.10
N LEU A 449 -17.05 7.21 0.87
CA LEU A 449 -17.08 5.86 1.43
C LEU A 449 -16.99 5.89 2.97
N ALA A 450 -16.07 6.68 3.54
CA ALA A 450 -15.90 6.83 4.98
C ALA A 450 -17.13 7.41 5.70
N LEU A 451 -18.03 8.10 4.99
CA LEU A 451 -19.29 8.60 5.55
C LEU A 451 -20.44 7.58 5.49
N GLN A 452 -20.27 6.42 4.83
CA GLN A 452 -21.35 5.44 4.73
C GLN A 452 -21.65 4.79 6.08
N PRO A 453 -22.93 4.55 6.41
CA PRO A 453 -23.32 3.73 7.55
C PRO A 453 -23.11 2.26 7.21
N PHE A 454 -21.93 1.74 7.55
CA PHE A 454 -21.68 0.30 7.52
C PHE A 454 -22.40 -0.41 8.67
N ARG A 455 -22.68 -1.71 8.50
CA ARG A 455 -23.20 -2.56 9.57
C ARG A 455 -22.09 -2.90 10.55
N HIS A 456 -22.45 -3.15 11.81
CA HIS A 456 -21.52 -3.62 12.83
C HIS A 456 -22.10 -4.85 13.50
N LEU A 457 -21.22 -5.77 13.93
CA LEU A 457 -21.63 -6.95 14.66
C LEU A 457 -21.88 -6.59 16.12
N GLU A 458 -23.05 -6.94 16.65
CA GLU A 458 -23.39 -6.70 18.06
C GLU A 458 -22.46 -7.45 19.03
N THR A 459 -21.82 -8.53 18.56
CA THR A 459 -20.85 -9.29 19.34
C THR A 459 -19.49 -8.59 19.45
N ARG A 460 -19.20 -7.57 18.64
CA ARG A 460 -17.96 -6.82 18.70
C ARG A 460 -18.04 -5.80 19.84
N HIS A 461 -17.14 -5.94 20.82
CA HIS A 461 -17.15 -5.12 22.04
C HIS A 461 -15.86 -4.28 22.13
N LEU A 462 -15.90 -3.10 21.52
CA LEU A 462 -14.81 -2.11 21.53
C LEU A 462 -15.38 -0.75 21.97
N PRO A 463 -15.29 -0.39 23.27
CA PRO A 463 -15.97 0.77 23.81
C PRO A 463 -15.59 2.11 23.15
N LEU A 464 -14.32 2.32 22.80
CA LEU A 464 -13.89 3.57 22.19
C LEU A 464 -14.18 3.62 20.69
N GLU A 465 -14.13 2.49 19.98
CA GLU A 465 -14.64 2.40 18.59
C GLU A 465 -16.13 2.78 18.53
N ALA A 466 -16.95 2.28 19.45
CA ALA A 466 -18.37 2.63 19.51
C ALA A 466 -18.59 4.13 19.72
N VAL A 467 -17.75 4.79 20.54
CA VAL A 467 -17.77 6.24 20.74
C VAL A 467 -17.36 6.98 19.47
N GLU A 468 -16.31 6.54 18.79
CA GLU A 468 -15.88 7.14 17.52
C GLU A 468 -16.92 7.00 16.41
N LEU A 469 -17.59 5.86 16.29
CA LEU A 469 -18.68 5.67 15.33
C LEU A 469 -19.86 6.63 15.61
N GLN A 470 -20.17 6.89 16.89
CA GLN A 470 -21.16 7.90 17.26
C GLN A 470 -20.70 9.30 16.86
N ARG A 471 -19.42 9.63 17.05
CA ARG A 471 -18.83 10.93 16.65
C ARG A 471 -18.81 11.09 15.14
N LEU A 472 -18.49 10.04 14.39
CA LEU A 472 -18.58 10.03 12.93
C LEU A 472 -20.03 10.23 12.46
N ALA A 473 -21.00 9.61 13.15
CA ALA A 473 -22.41 9.85 12.88
C ALA A 473 -22.82 11.31 13.14
N GLN A 474 -22.25 11.97 14.16
CA GLN A 474 -22.45 13.40 14.40
C GLN A 474 -21.83 14.24 13.27
N VAL A 475 -20.58 13.98 12.87
CA VAL A 475 -19.93 14.65 11.73
C VAL A 475 -20.79 14.51 10.48
N ARG A 476 -21.24 13.30 10.18
CA ARG A 476 -22.13 13.02 9.04
C ARG A 476 -23.43 13.78 9.14
N ALA A 477 -24.05 13.90 10.31
CA ALA A 477 -25.34 14.56 10.48
C ALA A 477 -25.27 16.09 10.35
N ARG A 478 -24.09 16.69 10.34
CA ARG A 478 -23.96 18.15 10.25
C ARG A 478 -24.49 18.68 8.90
N PRO A 479 -25.19 19.84 8.89
CA PRO A 479 -25.73 20.42 7.66
C PRO A 479 -24.66 20.77 6.61
N ASP A 480 -23.49 21.27 7.03
CA ASP A 480 -22.39 21.64 6.13
C ASP A 480 -21.75 20.41 5.46
N VAL A 481 -21.53 19.33 6.21
CA VAL A 481 -21.06 18.04 5.68
C VAL A 481 -22.10 17.42 4.75
N GLN A 482 -23.38 17.43 5.12
CA GLN A 482 -24.46 16.93 4.26
C GLN A 482 -24.57 17.72 2.94
N ALA A 483 -24.41 19.04 2.99
CA ALA A 483 -24.42 19.88 1.80
C ALA A 483 -23.22 19.56 0.89
N ALA A 484 -22.01 19.47 1.46
CA ALA A 484 -20.80 19.12 0.72
C ALA A 484 -20.91 17.72 0.11
N LEU A 485 -21.38 16.73 0.89
CA LEU A 485 -21.58 15.36 0.42
C LEU A 485 -22.61 15.32 -0.71
N SER A 486 -23.77 15.96 -0.53
CA SER A 486 -24.85 15.94 -1.52
C SER A 486 -24.45 16.58 -2.85
N ALA A 487 -23.41 17.42 -2.89
CA ALA A 487 -22.89 17.97 -4.13
C ALA A 487 -22.16 16.91 -4.99
N VAL A 488 -21.55 15.90 -4.36
CA VAL A 488 -20.62 14.98 -5.03
C VAL A 488 -20.95 13.49 -4.86
N GLY A 489 -21.82 13.15 -3.92
CA GLY A 489 -22.12 11.79 -3.52
C GLY A 489 -23.47 11.64 -2.83
N ARG A 490 -23.65 10.49 -2.18
CA ARG A 490 -24.89 10.07 -1.51
C ARG A 490 -24.57 9.21 -0.28
N ILE A 491 -25.53 9.11 0.64
CA ILE A 491 -25.54 8.08 1.68
C ILE A 491 -26.48 6.96 1.25
N GLU A 492 -26.00 5.73 1.28
CA GLU A 492 -26.81 4.51 1.15
C GLU A 492 -26.58 3.62 2.38
N GLN A 493 -27.58 2.80 2.73
CA GLN A 493 -27.38 1.77 3.74
C GLN A 493 -26.55 0.65 3.13
N SER A 494 -25.33 0.47 3.62
CA SER A 494 -24.45 -0.58 3.11
C SER A 494 -24.94 -1.94 3.63
N PRO A 495 -25.06 -2.98 2.78
CA PRO A 495 -25.26 -4.34 3.26
C PRO A 495 -23.97 -4.94 3.84
N LEU A 496 -22.82 -4.28 3.62
CA LEU A 496 -21.52 -4.70 4.12
C LEU A 496 -21.32 -4.28 5.58
N TYR A 497 -20.47 -5.04 6.26
CA TYR A 497 -20.03 -4.75 7.62
C TYR A 497 -18.77 -3.89 7.57
N GLY A 498 -18.67 -2.95 8.51
CA GLY A 498 -17.50 -2.10 8.67
C GLY A 498 -16.42 -2.89 9.41
N ASN A 499 -15.18 -2.73 8.95
CA ASN A 499 -14.00 -3.30 9.59
C ASN A 499 -13.48 -2.41 10.72
#